data_AF-A0A1X9N4R5-F1
#
_entry.id   AF-A0A1X9N4R5-F1
#
_cell.length_a   1.000
_cell.length_b   1.000
_cell.length_c   1.000
_cell.angle_alpha   90.00
_cell.angle_beta   90.00
_cell.angle_gamma   90.00
#
_symmetry.space_group_name_H-M   'P 1'
#
loop_
_entity.id
_entity.type
_entity.pdbx_description
1 polymer ?
#
loop_
_entity_poly.entity_id
_entity_poly.type
_entity_poly.pdbx_seq_one_letter_code
_entity_poly.pdbx_strand_id
1 'polypeptide(L)'
;MKKISFLIMVLLLATLVQAQEKQRVGVVYMVHGGVKGFTIQSQWESVIKIFFYNPNSLIYKRIIWNQEVWPQVLQFGNAPKELGKYSFEYERIGGLDPFDASRSKQLADMTSALKAQQQSLGVEFVVDWMGWIAEDPAHLPQPRLIYQPQVKGGDPMTYCGSENDDGPWKDCDPQRFNIDGTIDRMLAADLDQLLLIDMTTSGVRFSKTYDMVALTQQIVDQHNRDNNKQLEMVWLNDPTGLMRESYPTLPEGWTKSLGHPEHDPKVPLQGRPNPVSSDPEFAAMMVDGIVSRFNPAVAPEDTAVMLLNHTISDFNEYYDPKIDDTLVLNDNIKAELLKRYPKMKADNIIGSWMGQKTVNNNIKGKKKKERTREMRGEALGRPYLYETERVYPDGEWQYRYWDALALLKDQGAKHIVTIFPQIISDSVLNMVELPNQIAKEIGYKNWLYIDELDYKRYPKVGHPFAEYWGVWVDTMCHAIGNPDQEEPCCFTMGGCGTAQPYPPERQTPLKKRRDDLDPSLAYDVSEFGHVGYDSAKGAPNISKPVQNQYTGTWSMWQPPNQDVRVGKFLAKHVMLYLQPNSAQVPE
;
A
#
# COMPACT_ATOMS: atom_id res chain seq x y z
N MET A 1 67.78 47.39 -43.59
CA MET A 1 66.38 47.79 -43.36
C MET A 1 65.44 46.75 -43.96
N LYS A 2 64.46 46.27 -43.17
CA LYS A 2 63.18 45.60 -43.58
C LYS A 2 63.32 44.18 -44.17
N LYS A 3 62.58 43.13 -43.83
CA LYS A 3 61.28 42.81 -43.14
C LYS A 3 61.43 41.35 -42.62
N ILE A 4 60.96 40.93 -41.44
CA ILE A 4 59.59 40.73 -40.91
C ILE A 4 58.74 39.70 -41.69
N SER A 5 58.38 38.63 -40.95
CA SER A 5 57.20 37.75 -41.03
C SER A 5 57.08 36.69 -42.12
N PHE A 6 57.20 35.42 -41.71
CA PHE A 6 56.27 34.35 -42.12
C PHE A 6 56.36 33.16 -41.13
N LEU A 7 55.76 33.33 -39.96
CA LEU A 7 55.45 32.25 -39.03
C LEU A 7 54.14 32.64 -38.35
N ILE A 8 53.01 32.22 -38.92
CA ILE A 8 51.64 32.11 -38.34
C ILE A 8 50.76 31.72 -39.53
N MET A 9 50.60 30.41 -39.78
CA MET A 9 49.40 29.84 -40.41
C MET A 9 49.29 28.34 -40.11
N VAL A 10 49.59 27.98 -38.85
CA VAL A 10 49.18 26.72 -38.24
C VAL A 10 48.72 27.09 -36.83
N LEU A 11 47.61 27.82 -36.74
CA LEU A 11 46.94 28.08 -35.47
C LEU A 11 45.46 27.69 -35.61
N LEU A 12 45.16 26.56 -34.98
CA LEU A 12 43.90 26.22 -34.34
C LEU A 12 42.61 26.48 -35.12
N LEU A 13 42.29 25.54 -36.01
CA LEU A 13 40.90 25.09 -36.23
C LEU A 13 40.71 23.70 -35.60
N ALA A 14 41.21 23.54 -34.37
CA ALA A 14 40.65 22.59 -33.45
C ALA A 14 39.54 23.37 -32.72
N THR A 15 38.32 23.32 -33.26
CA THR A 15 37.14 23.57 -32.44
C THR A 15 37.22 22.57 -31.30
N LEU A 16 37.74 23.02 -30.16
CA LEU A 16 37.40 22.47 -28.86
C LEU A 16 35.89 22.63 -28.76
N VAL A 17 35.15 21.66 -29.28
CA VAL A 17 33.87 21.30 -28.69
C VAL A 17 34.27 20.82 -27.31
N GLN A 18 34.36 21.75 -26.35
CA GLN A 18 34.24 21.37 -24.95
C GLN A 18 32.91 20.64 -24.88
N ALA A 19 32.98 19.32 -24.76
CA ALA A 19 31.81 18.52 -24.45
C ALA A 19 31.26 19.14 -23.17
N GLN A 20 30.13 19.85 -23.29
CA GLN A 20 29.46 20.40 -22.13
C GLN A 20 29.15 19.21 -21.24
N GLU A 21 29.72 19.22 -20.03
CA GLU A 21 29.54 18.16 -19.07
C GLU A 21 28.03 18.07 -18.79
N LYS A 22 27.44 16.91 -19.09
CA LYS A 22 26.00 16.72 -18.97
C LYS A 22 25.66 16.66 -17.50
N GLN A 23 24.61 17.36 -17.10
CA GLN A 23 24.08 17.26 -15.74
C GLN A 23 23.68 15.81 -15.45
N ARG A 24 24.18 15.24 -14.36
CA ARG A 24 23.88 13.88 -13.93
C ARG A 24 22.71 13.90 -12.95
N VAL A 25 21.58 13.33 -13.35
CA VAL A 25 20.34 13.33 -12.58
C VAL A 25 20.03 11.91 -12.10
N GLY A 26 20.03 11.73 -10.78
CA GLY A 26 19.55 10.51 -10.15
C GLY A 26 18.04 10.46 -10.14
N VAL A 27 17.45 9.32 -10.51
CA VAL A 27 16.00 9.09 -10.45
C VAL A 27 15.74 7.80 -9.69
N VAL A 28 15.06 7.91 -8.54
CA VAL A 28 14.70 6.76 -7.72
C VAL A 28 13.19 6.52 -7.80
N TYR A 29 12.82 5.36 -8.36
CA TYR A 29 11.45 4.89 -8.32
C TYR A 29 11.13 4.28 -6.95
N MET A 30 10.23 4.92 -6.20
CA MET A 30 9.82 4.47 -4.87
C MET A 30 8.56 3.62 -4.93
N VAL A 31 8.58 2.50 -4.21
CA VAL A 31 7.43 1.60 -4.07
C VAL A 31 7.23 1.18 -2.63
N HIS A 32 6.10 0.53 -2.32
CA HIS A 32 5.90 -0.07 -1.01
C HIS A 32 6.91 -1.20 -0.76
N GLY A 33 7.21 -1.98 -1.79
CA GLY A 33 7.91 -3.25 -1.65
C GLY A 33 6.96 -4.33 -1.12
N GLY A 34 7.54 -5.43 -0.65
CA GLY A 34 6.85 -6.66 -0.33
C GLY A 34 7.83 -7.81 -0.51
N VAL A 35 7.32 -9.03 -0.43
CA VAL A 35 8.11 -10.25 -0.54
C VAL A 35 7.68 -10.99 -1.79
N LYS A 36 8.62 -11.51 -2.56
CA LYS A 36 8.32 -12.27 -3.77
C LYS A 36 7.60 -13.58 -3.44
N GLY A 37 7.99 -14.20 -2.33
CA GLY A 37 7.38 -15.40 -1.79
C GLY A 37 7.26 -15.33 -0.27
N PHE A 38 6.27 -16.03 0.28
CA PHE A 38 6.08 -16.10 1.71
C PHE A 38 7.09 -17.07 2.34
N THR A 39 7.85 -16.57 3.32
CA THR A 39 8.70 -17.38 4.21
C THR A 39 8.64 -16.79 5.62
N ILE A 40 9.01 -17.60 6.63
CA ILE A 40 9.10 -17.12 8.01
C ILE A 40 10.13 -15.97 8.14
N GLN A 41 11.28 -16.11 7.46
CA GLN A 41 12.29 -15.06 7.36
C GLN A 41 11.68 -13.75 6.81
N SER A 42 10.99 -13.82 5.68
CA SER A 42 10.47 -12.62 5.00
C SER A 42 9.41 -11.90 5.85
N GLN A 43 8.59 -12.66 6.59
CA GLN A 43 7.64 -12.10 7.54
C GLN A 43 8.35 -11.44 8.73
N TRP A 44 9.34 -12.10 9.32
CA TRP A 44 10.13 -11.55 10.42
C TRP A 44 10.80 -10.24 10.03
N GLU A 45 11.47 -10.22 8.88
CA GLU A 45 12.13 -9.04 8.36
C GLU A 45 11.16 -7.90 8.03
N SER A 46 9.98 -8.23 7.50
CA SER A 46 8.94 -7.22 7.24
C SER A 46 8.54 -6.50 8.53
N VAL A 47 8.43 -7.21 9.66
CA VAL A 47 8.17 -6.58 10.96
C VAL A 47 9.29 -5.61 11.34
N ILE A 48 10.56 -6.02 11.22
CA ILE A 48 11.71 -5.16 11.53
C ILE A 48 11.71 -3.90 10.65
N LYS A 49 11.57 -4.07 9.32
CA LYS A 49 11.57 -2.97 8.35
C LYS A 49 10.43 -1.97 8.62
N ILE A 50 9.23 -2.44 8.97
CA ILE A 50 8.08 -1.59 9.31
C ILE A 50 8.34 -0.72 10.54
N PHE A 51 8.93 -1.29 11.60
CA PHE A 51 9.13 -0.56 12.86
C PHE A 51 10.43 0.25 12.90
N PHE A 52 11.36 0.02 11.98
CA PHE A 52 12.62 0.74 11.87
C PHE A 52 12.42 2.27 11.74
N TYR A 53 11.46 2.71 10.93
CA TYR A 53 11.21 4.15 10.72
C TYR A 53 10.57 4.88 11.90
N ASN A 54 10.26 4.17 13.00
CA ASN A 54 9.61 4.75 14.17
C ASN A 54 10.47 4.60 15.43
N PRO A 55 11.48 5.49 15.62
CA PRO A 55 12.42 5.41 16.73
C PRO A 55 11.77 5.50 18.11
N ASN A 56 10.54 6.04 18.21
CA ASN A 56 9.81 6.12 19.47
C ASN A 56 8.93 4.91 19.78
N SER A 57 8.80 3.96 18.87
CA SER A 57 8.04 2.73 19.11
C SER A 57 8.76 1.82 20.11
N LEU A 58 7.98 1.03 20.86
CA LEU A 58 8.53 0.02 21.76
C LEU A 58 9.31 -1.07 21.00
N ILE A 59 8.87 -1.39 19.78
CA ILE A 59 9.53 -2.39 18.92
C ILE A 59 10.92 -1.89 18.54
N TYR A 60 11.03 -0.65 18.05
CA TYR A 60 12.33 -0.05 17.76
C TYR A 60 13.24 -0.03 18.98
N LYS A 61 12.76 0.51 20.10
CA LYS A 61 13.59 0.73 21.30
C LYS A 61 14.04 -0.56 22.00
N ARG A 62 13.26 -1.64 21.92
CA ARG A 62 13.46 -2.83 22.77
C ARG A 62 13.61 -4.16 22.03
N ILE A 63 13.24 -4.22 20.76
CA ILE A 63 13.18 -5.48 20.01
C ILE A 63 14.18 -5.49 18.86
N ILE A 64 14.21 -4.46 18.01
CA ILE A 64 15.08 -4.45 16.82
C ILE A 64 16.55 -4.68 17.22
N TRP A 65 16.99 -4.11 18.35
CA TRP A 65 18.39 -4.11 18.79
C TRP A 65 18.71 -5.10 19.92
N ASN A 66 17.88 -6.13 20.12
CA ASN A 66 18.04 -7.08 21.23
C ASN A 66 17.91 -8.53 20.76
N GLN A 67 19.06 -9.21 20.69
CA GLN A 67 19.13 -10.59 20.19
C GLN A 67 18.34 -11.61 21.02
N GLU A 68 18.15 -11.35 22.32
CA GLU A 68 17.42 -12.27 23.22
C GLU A 68 15.91 -12.31 22.89
N VAL A 69 15.38 -11.28 22.23
CA VAL A 69 13.95 -11.13 21.93
C VAL A 69 13.60 -11.51 20.49
N TRP A 70 14.57 -11.54 19.58
CA TRP A 70 14.34 -11.87 18.17
C TRP A 70 13.55 -13.17 17.93
N PRO A 71 13.78 -14.27 18.67
CA PRO A 71 13.00 -15.52 18.55
C PRO A 71 11.50 -15.39 18.85
N GLN A 72 11.06 -14.29 19.46
CA GLN A 72 9.68 -14.10 19.89
C GLN A 72 8.92 -13.08 19.02
N VAL A 73 9.59 -12.43 18.06
CA VAL A 73 9.01 -11.35 17.24
C VAL A 73 7.70 -11.75 16.57
N LEU A 74 7.63 -12.98 16.08
CA LEU A 74 6.46 -13.51 15.36
C LEU A 74 5.34 -14.03 16.28
N GLN A 75 5.57 -14.08 17.59
CA GLN A 75 4.61 -14.61 18.57
C GLN A 75 3.68 -13.53 19.14
N PHE A 76 3.92 -12.25 18.83
CA PHE A 76 3.20 -11.14 19.45
C PHE A 76 2.48 -10.24 18.43
N GLY A 77 1.46 -9.54 18.94
CA GLY A 77 0.75 -8.52 18.19
C GLY A 77 0.01 -9.12 16.99
N ASN A 78 0.17 -8.53 15.82
CA ASN A 78 -0.51 -8.99 14.61
C ASN A 78 0.25 -10.12 13.89
N ALA A 79 1.48 -10.43 14.28
CA ALA A 79 2.33 -11.36 13.51
C ALA A 79 1.73 -12.76 13.35
N PRO A 80 1.11 -13.39 14.38
CA PRO A 80 0.46 -14.69 14.22
C PRO A 80 -0.65 -14.67 13.15
N LYS A 81 -1.48 -13.62 13.15
CA LYS A 81 -2.49 -13.41 12.12
C LYS A 81 -1.87 -13.29 10.73
N GLU A 82 -0.83 -12.46 10.57
CA GLU A 82 -0.21 -12.23 9.26
C GLU A 82 0.47 -13.50 8.73
N LEU A 83 1.02 -14.36 9.60
CA LEU A 83 1.54 -15.68 9.21
C LEU A 83 0.44 -16.56 8.61
N GLY A 84 -0.68 -16.73 9.31
CA GLY A 84 -1.82 -17.51 8.81
C GLY A 84 -2.43 -16.92 7.53
N LYS A 85 -2.53 -15.59 7.46
CA LYS A 85 -3.06 -14.89 6.29
C LYS A 85 -2.17 -15.05 5.06
N TYR A 86 -0.89 -14.65 5.14
CA TYR A 86 -0.03 -14.65 3.96
C TYR A 86 0.35 -16.05 3.51
N SER A 87 0.50 -17.03 4.42
CA SER A 87 0.70 -18.43 4.01
C SER A 87 -0.44 -18.90 3.09
N PHE A 88 -1.69 -18.65 3.47
CA PHE A 88 -2.86 -18.95 2.65
C PHE A 88 -2.88 -18.17 1.33
N GLU A 89 -2.67 -16.85 1.37
CA GLU A 89 -2.78 -15.99 0.19
C GLU A 89 -1.71 -16.29 -0.86
N TYR A 90 -0.45 -16.51 -0.44
CA TYR A 90 0.63 -16.86 -1.36
C TYR A 90 0.40 -18.24 -1.96
N GLU A 91 0.01 -19.24 -1.15
CA GLU A 91 -0.31 -20.57 -1.67
C GLU A 91 -1.37 -20.50 -2.77
N ARG A 92 -2.38 -19.65 -2.57
CA ARG A 92 -3.50 -19.49 -3.47
C ARG A 92 -3.09 -19.01 -4.87
N ILE A 93 -2.09 -18.13 -4.96
CA ILE A 93 -1.60 -17.56 -6.22
C ILE A 93 -0.40 -18.32 -6.82
N GLY A 94 -0.09 -19.51 -6.30
CA GLY A 94 1.04 -20.33 -6.78
C GLY A 94 2.38 -20.00 -6.12
N GLY A 95 2.38 -19.26 -5.01
CA GLY A 95 3.53 -19.03 -4.14
C GLY A 95 4.38 -17.81 -4.50
N LEU A 96 4.11 -17.14 -5.62
CA LEU A 96 4.88 -16.00 -6.09
C LEU A 96 3.98 -14.77 -6.33
N ASP A 97 4.31 -13.66 -5.68
CA ASP A 97 3.61 -12.40 -5.84
C ASP A 97 4.01 -11.73 -7.19
N PRO A 98 3.05 -11.34 -8.05
CA PRO A 98 3.33 -10.75 -9.34
C PRO A 98 3.80 -9.28 -9.27
N PHE A 99 3.77 -8.67 -8.08
CA PHE A 99 4.19 -7.29 -7.86
C PHE A 99 5.61 -7.05 -8.38
N ASP A 100 6.55 -7.95 -8.10
CA ASP A 100 7.96 -7.78 -8.47
C ASP A 100 8.18 -7.73 -9.98
N ALA A 101 7.49 -8.60 -10.72
CA ALA A 101 7.54 -8.61 -12.18
C ALA A 101 6.95 -7.31 -12.75
N SER A 102 5.86 -6.82 -12.16
CA SER A 102 5.22 -5.55 -12.54
C SER A 102 6.12 -4.36 -12.28
N ARG A 103 6.67 -4.24 -11.07
CA ARG A 103 7.60 -3.15 -10.70
C ARG A 103 8.86 -3.16 -11.56
N SER A 104 9.44 -4.32 -11.82
CA SER A 104 10.63 -4.45 -12.68
C SER A 104 10.36 -3.96 -14.10
N LYS A 105 9.19 -4.29 -14.65
CA LYS A 105 8.76 -3.82 -15.98
C LYS A 105 8.52 -2.30 -15.99
N GLN A 106 7.82 -1.77 -14.99
CA GLN A 106 7.57 -0.33 -14.84
C GLN A 106 8.88 0.47 -14.76
N LEU A 107 9.85 0.00 -13.96
CA LEU A 107 11.18 0.60 -13.84
C LEU A 107 11.93 0.58 -15.18
N ALA A 108 11.90 -0.55 -15.90
CA ALA A 108 12.55 -0.70 -17.20
C ALA A 108 11.94 0.23 -18.25
N ASP A 109 10.61 0.36 -18.28
CA ASP A 109 9.89 1.25 -19.19
C ASP A 109 10.17 2.73 -18.87
N MET A 110 10.19 3.11 -17.58
CA MET A 110 10.57 4.45 -17.14
C MET A 110 12.00 4.78 -17.56
N THR A 111 12.94 3.88 -17.28
CA THR A 111 14.35 4.02 -17.66
C THR A 111 14.51 4.20 -19.16
N SER A 112 13.76 3.42 -19.96
CA SER A 112 13.79 3.51 -21.42
C SER A 112 13.25 4.84 -21.93
N ALA A 113 12.14 5.32 -21.36
CA ALA A 113 11.55 6.61 -21.70
C ALA A 113 12.46 7.79 -21.33
N LEU A 114 13.11 7.74 -20.17
CA LEU A 114 14.11 8.74 -19.74
C LEU A 114 15.32 8.76 -20.66
N LYS A 115 15.91 7.58 -20.96
CA LYS A 115 17.06 7.46 -21.86
C LYS A 115 16.79 8.03 -23.25
N ALA A 116 15.56 7.87 -23.76
CA ALA A 116 15.16 8.42 -25.04
C ALA A 116 15.18 9.97 -25.09
N GLN A 117 15.13 10.65 -23.94
CA GLN A 117 15.11 12.11 -23.83
C GLN A 117 16.38 12.72 -23.22
N GLN A 118 17.39 11.90 -22.88
CA GLN A 118 18.66 12.40 -22.31
C GLN A 118 19.36 13.42 -23.20
N GLN A 119 19.39 13.18 -24.52
CA GLN A 119 20.08 14.07 -25.44
C GLN A 119 19.37 15.42 -25.58
N SER A 120 18.03 15.43 -25.64
CA SER A 120 17.23 16.65 -25.77
C SER A 120 17.25 17.49 -24.49
N LEU A 121 17.31 16.83 -23.32
CA LEU A 121 17.37 17.48 -22.02
C LEU A 121 18.80 17.90 -21.62
N GLY A 122 19.83 17.40 -22.30
CA GLY A 122 21.23 17.67 -21.94
C GLY A 122 21.67 17.01 -20.63
N VAL A 123 21.00 15.92 -20.23
CA VAL A 123 21.23 15.21 -18.96
C VAL A 123 21.72 13.78 -19.17
N GLU A 124 22.34 13.22 -18.15
CA GLU A 124 22.61 11.79 -18.00
C GLU A 124 21.79 11.26 -16.82
N PHE A 125 20.90 10.29 -17.06
CA PHE A 125 20.11 9.72 -15.97
C PHE A 125 20.82 8.53 -15.33
N VAL A 126 20.84 8.51 -13.99
CA VAL A 126 21.17 7.35 -13.17
C VAL A 126 19.87 6.88 -12.52
N VAL A 127 19.37 5.71 -12.90
CA VAL A 127 18.06 5.22 -12.47
C VAL A 127 18.21 4.01 -11.57
N ASP A 128 17.52 4.01 -10.42
CA ASP A 128 17.40 2.86 -9.51
C ASP A 128 16.01 2.91 -8.84
N TRP A 129 15.75 2.02 -7.90
CA TRP A 129 14.50 1.96 -7.17
C TRP A 129 14.74 1.64 -5.69
N MET A 130 13.79 2.00 -4.85
CA MET A 130 13.78 1.58 -3.45
C MET A 130 12.37 1.25 -2.96
N GLY A 131 12.30 0.38 -1.96
CA GLY A 131 11.05 -0.04 -1.32
C GLY A 131 11.03 0.24 0.18
N TRP A 132 9.86 0.59 0.72
CA TRP A 132 9.69 0.81 2.16
C TRP A 132 9.99 -0.48 2.96
N ILE A 133 9.56 -1.63 2.42
CA ILE A 133 9.82 -2.96 2.94
C ILE A 133 10.37 -3.90 1.84
N ALA A 134 11.35 -3.43 1.06
CA ALA A 134 11.97 -4.26 0.02
C ALA A 134 12.48 -5.60 0.57
N GLU A 135 12.20 -6.71 -0.14
CA GLU A 135 12.70 -8.04 0.22
C GLU A 135 14.23 -8.05 0.22
N ASP A 136 14.82 -7.71 -0.93
CA ASP A 136 16.27 -7.51 -1.08
C ASP A 136 16.69 -6.22 -0.35
N PRO A 137 17.51 -6.33 0.72
CA PRO A 137 17.99 -5.17 1.45
C PRO A 137 18.69 -4.15 0.54
N ALA A 138 19.34 -4.54 -0.57
CA ALA A 138 20.04 -3.61 -1.45
C ALA A 138 19.13 -2.50 -2.02
N HIS A 139 17.81 -2.70 -1.95
CA HIS A 139 16.80 -1.75 -2.38
C HIS A 139 16.04 -1.05 -1.24
N LEU A 140 16.59 -1.04 -0.03
CA LEU A 140 16.21 -0.06 1.00
C LEU A 140 17.04 1.23 0.84
N PRO A 141 16.62 2.36 1.45
CA PRO A 141 17.38 3.61 1.35
C PRO A 141 18.85 3.46 1.78
N GLN A 142 19.08 2.94 2.99
CA GLN A 142 20.41 2.62 3.53
C GLN A 142 20.33 1.46 4.55
N PRO A 143 20.46 0.19 4.09
CA PRO A 143 20.36 -1.03 4.91
C PRO A 143 21.24 -1.05 6.14
N ARG A 144 22.43 -0.41 6.07
CA ARG A 144 23.38 -0.41 7.18
C ARG A 144 22.83 0.25 8.43
N LEU A 145 21.83 1.12 8.32
CA LEU A 145 21.16 1.69 9.49
C LEU A 145 20.28 0.68 10.21
N ILE A 146 19.77 -0.36 9.52
CA ILE A 146 19.11 -1.51 10.14
C ILE A 146 20.15 -2.49 10.69
N TYR A 147 21.30 -2.62 10.03
CA TYR A 147 22.38 -3.49 10.52
C TYR A 147 23.00 -2.96 11.83
N GLN A 148 23.34 -1.68 11.89
CA GLN A 148 24.03 -1.09 13.02
C GLN A 148 23.05 -0.64 14.11
N PRO A 149 23.33 -0.97 15.39
CA PRO A 149 22.43 -0.63 16.48
C PRO A 149 22.30 0.89 16.65
N GLN A 150 21.06 1.37 16.62
CA GLN A 150 20.74 2.80 16.80
C GLN A 150 20.41 3.17 18.25
N VAL A 151 20.71 2.28 19.20
CA VAL A 151 20.52 2.48 20.64
C VAL A 151 21.78 2.05 21.40
N LYS A 152 22.03 2.69 22.54
CA LYS A 152 23.19 2.38 23.38
C LYS A 152 23.12 0.94 23.88
N GLY A 153 24.16 0.16 23.59
CA GLY A 153 24.27 -1.23 24.01
C GLY A 153 23.38 -2.21 23.23
N GLY A 154 22.84 -1.79 22.08
CA GLY A 154 22.11 -2.69 21.18
C GLY A 154 23.05 -3.62 20.40
N ASP A 155 22.49 -4.74 19.94
CA ASP A 155 23.18 -5.72 19.10
C ASP A 155 23.04 -5.39 17.60
N PRO A 156 24.08 -5.63 16.77
CA PRO A 156 23.95 -5.58 15.31
C PRO A 156 22.95 -6.60 14.79
N MET A 157 22.14 -6.23 13.80
CA MET A 157 21.10 -7.10 13.23
C MET A 157 21.70 -8.26 12.42
N THR A 158 21.87 -9.41 13.08
CA THR A 158 22.48 -10.63 12.50
C THR A 158 21.56 -11.84 12.55
N TYR A 159 20.29 -11.67 12.94
CA TYR A 159 19.37 -12.78 13.16
C TYR A 159 19.14 -13.62 11.91
N CYS A 160 19.25 -14.95 12.08
CA CYS A 160 19.06 -15.96 11.04
C CYS A 160 18.08 -17.06 11.48
N GLY A 161 17.10 -16.69 12.31
CA GLY A 161 16.13 -17.63 12.86
C GLY A 161 16.67 -18.43 14.04
N SER A 162 15.76 -19.15 14.67
CA SER A 162 15.93 -20.03 15.81
C SER A 162 14.99 -21.23 15.65
N GLU A 163 15.08 -22.24 16.52
CA GLU A 163 14.14 -23.37 16.47
C GLU A 163 12.66 -22.96 16.59
N ASN A 164 12.36 -21.79 17.19
CA ASN A 164 10.98 -21.30 17.39
C ASN A 164 10.33 -20.70 16.14
N ASP A 165 11.10 -20.45 15.09
CA ASP A 165 10.66 -19.83 13.84
C ASP A 165 11.31 -20.52 12.63
N ASP A 166 11.43 -21.84 12.72
CA ASP A 166 11.94 -22.75 11.68
C ASP A 166 13.38 -22.40 11.20
N GLY A 167 14.17 -21.86 12.12
CA GLY A 167 15.58 -21.54 11.93
C GLY A 167 16.55 -22.68 12.26
N PRO A 168 17.83 -22.57 11.89
CA PRO A 168 18.38 -21.47 11.10
C PRO A 168 17.79 -21.45 9.69
N TRP A 169 17.36 -20.27 9.24
CA TRP A 169 16.73 -20.14 7.94
C TRP A 169 17.72 -20.49 6.84
N LYS A 170 17.23 -21.21 5.84
CA LYS A 170 18.03 -21.62 4.70
C LYS A 170 18.62 -20.40 4.00
N ASP A 171 19.91 -20.46 3.70
CA ASP A 171 20.66 -19.42 2.97
C ASP A 171 20.68 -18.04 3.66
N CYS A 172 20.40 -17.97 4.97
CA CYS A 172 20.47 -16.70 5.69
C CYS A 172 21.91 -16.18 5.81
N ASP A 173 22.10 -14.94 5.38
CA ASP A 173 23.32 -14.17 5.61
C ASP A 173 23.14 -13.22 6.81
N PRO A 174 23.91 -13.38 7.90
CA PRO A 174 23.89 -12.45 9.03
C PRO A 174 24.40 -11.04 8.66
N GLN A 175 25.06 -10.87 7.50
CA GLN A 175 25.53 -9.59 6.97
C GLN A 175 24.60 -9.00 5.90
N ARG A 176 23.42 -9.57 5.64
CA ARG A 176 22.52 -9.13 4.55
C ARG A 176 22.10 -7.65 4.59
N PHE A 177 22.09 -7.04 5.78
CA PHE A 177 21.82 -5.59 5.93
C PHE A 177 23.10 -4.73 5.93
N ASN A 178 24.28 -5.33 5.99
CA ASN A 178 25.58 -4.62 5.98
C ASN A 178 26.08 -4.36 4.55
N ILE A 179 25.23 -3.78 3.70
CA ILE A 179 25.49 -3.56 2.28
C ILE A 179 25.06 -2.15 1.84
N ASP A 180 25.52 -1.72 0.67
CA ASP A 180 25.08 -0.45 0.07
C ASP A 180 23.61 -0.50 -0.33
N GLY A 181 22.85 0.48 0.14
CA GLY A 181 21.47 0.71 -0.27
C GLY A 181 21.37 1.47 -1.59
N THR A 182 20.13 1.73 -2.00
CA THR A 182 19.85 2.56 -3.19
C THR A 182 20.46 3.94 -3.07
N ILE A 183 20.37 4.59 -1.91
CA ILE A 183 20.88 5.96 -1.74
C ILE A 183 22.41 5.97 -1.67
N ASP A 184 23.05 4.96 -1.07
CA ASP A 184 24.51 4.82 -1.09
C ASP A 184 25.03 4.77 -2.54
N ARG A 185 24.39 3.94 -3.40
CA ARG A 185 24.73 3.82 -4.82
C ARG A 185 24.47 5.11 -5.60
N MET A 186 23.38 5.82 -5.29
CA MET A 186 23.07 7.12 -5.91
C MET A 186 24.13 8.16 -5.57
N LEU A 187 24.52 8.27 -4.30
CA LEU A 187 25.55 9.22 -3.89
C LEU A 187 26.93 8.88 -4.48
N ALA A 188 27.26 7.59 -4.58
CA ALA A 188 28.49 7.13 -5.24
C ALA A 188 28.55 7.46 -6.74
N ALA A 189 27.41 7.77 -7.37
CA ALA A 189 27.33 8.14 -8.78
C ALA A 189 27.67 9.62 -9.06
N ASP A 190 28.00 10.44 -8.04
CA ASP A 190 28.33 11.86 -8.16
C ASP A 190 27.30 12.66 -8.97
N LEU A 191 26.10 12.74 -8.41
CA LEU A 191 24.93 13.37 -9.02
C LEU A 191 24.94 14.89 -8.81
N ASP A 192 24.34 15.62 -9.75
CA ASP A 192 24.03 17.05 -9.60
C ASP A 192 22.65 17.26 -8.94
N GLN A 193 21.73 16.32 -9.15
CA GLN A 193 20.37 16.37 -8.59
C GLN A 193 19.83 14.96 -8.36
N LEU A 194 19.04 14.78 -7.30
CA LEU A 194 18.35 13.53 -6.97
C LEU A 194 16.84 13.73 -6.99
N LEU A 195 16.14 13.01 -7.85
CA LEU A 195 14.69 13.05 -7.98
C LEU A 195 14.09 11.73 -7.48
N LEU A 196 13.09 11.84 -6.61
CA LEU A 196 12.32 10.70 -6.10
C LEU A 196 10.91 10.77 -6.69
N ILE A 197 10.40 9.65 -7.21
CA ILE A 197 9.02 9.54 -7.70
C ILE A 197 8.40 8.25 -7.17
N ASP A 198 7.21 8.33 -6.58
CA ASP A 198 6.62 7.19 -5.89
C ASP A 198 5.30 6.69 -6.44
N MET A 199 5.11 5.38 -6.31
CA MET A 199 3.84 4.69 -6.50
C MET A 199 3.50 3.77 -5.32
N THR A 200 4.06 4.03 -4.14
CA THR A 200 3.85 3.23 -2.91
C THR A 200 2.37 2.97 -2.64
N THR A 201 1.52 3.97 -2.86
CA THR A 201 0.06 3.87 -2.82
C THR A 201 -0.58 4.55 -4.04
N SER A 202 -0.08 4.25 -5.24
CA SER A 202 -0.56 4.87 -6.49
C SER A 202 -0.36 6.38 -6.56
N GLY A 203 0.82 6.84 -6.14
CA GLY A 203 1.27 8.21 -6.32
C GLY A 203 0.68 9.23 -5.36
N VAL A 204 -0.31 8.88 -4.53
CA VAL A 204 -0.74 9.75 -3.42
C VAL A 204 0.38 9.87 -2.39
N ARG A 205 0.56 11.07 -1.82
CA ARG A 205 1.49 11.28 -0.71
C ARG A 205 1.07 10.40 0.47
N PHE A 206 2.03 9.85 1.18
CA PHE A 206 1.75 8.89 2.26
C PHE A 206 2.89 8.83 3.26
N SER A 207 2.57 8.70 4.55
CA SER A 207 3.57 8.58 5.61
C SER A 207 4.63 7.50 5.36
N LYS A 208 4.26 6.36 4.77
CA LYS A 208 5.22 5.28 4.50
C LYS A 208 6.22 5.65 3.42
N THR A 209 5.79 6.37 2.38
CA THR A 209 6.72 6.96 1.41
C THR A 209 7.57 8.02 2.09
N TYR A 210 6.94 8.87 2.92
CA TYR A 210 7.63 9.95 3.61
C TYR A 210 8.70 9.45 4.59
N ASP A 211 8.53 8.28 5.21
CA ASP A 211 9.56 7.60 6.01
C ASP A 211 10.87 7.43 5.20
N MET A 212 10.76 6.98 3.95
CA MET A 212 11.92 6.84 3.05
C MET A 212 12.45 8.20 2.58
N VAL A 213 11.58 9.15 2.26
CA VAL A 213 11.97 10.50 1.81
C VAL A 213 12.72 11.24 2.91
N ALA A 214 12.21 11.24 4.14
CA ALA A 214 12.83 11.89 5.28
C ALA A 214 14.20 11.26 5.60
N LEU A 215 14.29 9.92 5.57
CA LEU A 215 15.57 9.23 5.76
C LEU A 215 16.56 9.56 4.64
N THR A 216 16.10 9.59 3.39
CA THR A 216 16.94 9.94 2.23
C THR A 216 17.48 11.35 2.36
N GLN A 217 16.63 12.32 2.76
CA GLN A 217 17.07 13.69 3.01
C GLN A 217 18.17 13.74 4.08
N GLN A 218 18.02 13.00 5.18
CA GLN A 218 19.05 12.94 6.23
C GLN A 218 20.39 12.40 5.70
N ILE A 219 20.35 11.36 4.87
CA ILE A 219 21.55 10.77 4.26
C ILE A 219 22.21 11.75 3.28
N VAL A 220 21.42 12.41 2.43
CA VAL A 220 21.90 13.43 1.48
C VAL A 220 22.50 14.63 2.21
N ASP A 221 21.84 15.12 3.26
CA ASP A 221 22.34 16.24 4.06
C ASP A 221 23.66 15.90 4.74
N GLN A 222 23.80 14.67 5.24
CA GLN A 222 25.05 14.19 5.81
C GLN A 222 26.15 14.10 4.74
N HIS A 223 25.86 13.54 3.57
CA HIS A 223 26.80 13.48 2.46
C HIS A 223 27.26 14.88 2.02
N ASN A 224 26.34 15.84 1.90
CA ASN A 224 26.63 17.22 1.55
C ASN A 224 27.57 17.87 2.56
N ARG A 225 27.34 17.67 3.86
CA ARG A 225 28.25 18.15 4.93
C ARG A 225 29.62 17.51 4.85
N ASP A 226 29.69 16.18 4.70
CA ASP A 226 30.95 15.43 4.76
C ASP A 226 31.84 15.65 3.54
N ASN A 227 31.23 15.93 2.38
CA ASN A 227 31.93 16.05 1.10
C ASN A 227 31.93 17.48 0.53
N ASN A 228 31.41 18.45 1.28
CA ASN A 228 31.24 19.85 0.84
C ASN A 228 30.52 19.95 -0.52
N LYS A 229 29.41 19.20 -0.64
CA LYS A 229 28.53 19.14 -1.83
C LYS A 229 27.22 19.88 -1.55
N GLN A 230 26.46 20.17 -2.60
CA GLN A 230 25.11 20.76 -2.53
C GLN A 230 24.15 19.98 -3.42
N LEU A 231 24.10 18.65 -3.26
CA LEU A 231 23.13 17.82 -3.96
C LEU A 231 21.72 18.20 -3.49
N GLU A 232 20.88 18.64 -4.42
CA GLU A 232 19.46 18.88 -4.16
C GLU A 232 18.67 17.58 -4.33
N MET A 233 17.74 17.32 -3.40
CA MET A 233 16.79 16.24 -3.48
C MET A 233 15.37 16.78 -3.63
N VAL A 234 14.60 16.24 -4.58
CA VAL A 234 13.19 16.60 -4.78
C VAL A 234 12.31 15.37 -4.86
N TRP A 235 11.22 15.38 -4.10
CA TRP A 235 10.16 14.38 -4.21
C TRP A 235 9.05 14.89 -5.13
N LEU A 236 8.91 14.27 -6.30
CA LEU A 236 8.05 14.76 -7.38
C LEU A 236 6.55 14.68 -7.06
N ASN A 237 6.14 13.84 -6.10
CA ASN A 237 4.75 13.78 -5.65
C ASN A 237 4.41 14.89 -4.63
N ASP A 238 5.43 15.57 -4.08
CA ASP A 238 5.28 16.71 -3.16
C ASP A 238 6.29 17.84 -3.49
N PRO A 239 6.22 18.44 -4.69
CA PRO A 239 7.25 19.36 -5.18
C PRO A 239 7.37 20.63 -4.35
N THR A 240 6.33 21.00 -3.60
CA THR A 240 6.33 22.16 -2.69
C THR A 240 6.83 21.83 -1.27
N GLY A 241 7.14 20.56 -0.98
CA GLY A 241 7.58 20.13 0.34
C GLY A 241 6.52 20.25 1.45
N LEU A 242 5.23 20.06 1.14
CA LEU A 242 4.14 20.12 2.12
C LEU A 242 4.39 19.18 3.30
N MET A 243 4.66 17.90 3.06
CA MET A 243 4.79 16.91 4.12
C MET A 243 5.97 17.23 5.05
N ARG A 244 7.06 17.78 4.49
CA ARG A 244 8.23 18.21 5.26
C ARG A 244 7.91 19.40 6.15
N GLU A 245 7.29 20.43 5.59
CA GLU A 245 6.97 21.66 6.31
C GLU A 245 5.85 21.47 7.35
N SER A 246 4.97 20.50 7.12
CA SER A 246 3.88 20.13 8.04
C SER A 246 4.31 19.16 9.12
N TYR A 247 5.49 18.55 9.01
CA TYR A 247 5.89 17.51 9.95
C TYR A 247 6.04 18.11 11.37
N PRO A 248 5.39 17.53 12.40
CA PRO A 248 5.47 18.08 13.75
C PRO A 248 6.89 18.20 14.28
N THR A 249 7.21 19.34 14.90
CA THR A 249 8.58 19.65 15.34
C THR A 249 8.80 19.47 16.84
N LEU A 250 7.73 19.44 17.65
CA LEU A 250 7.82 19.20 19.10
C LEU A 250 6.91 18.06 19.57
N PRO A 251 7.42 17.18 20.46
CA PRO A 251 8.82 17.09 20.91
C PRO A 251 9.80 16.74 19.77
N GLU A 252 11.08 17.07 19.95
CA GLU A 252 12.13 16.76 18.98
C GLU A 252 12.12 15.25 18.63
N GLY A 253 12.24 14.94 17.35
CA GLY A 253 12.14 13.56 16.86
C GLY A 253 10.73 12.99 16.99
N TRP A 254 9.69 13.83 16.88
CA TRP A 254 8.30 13.38 16.94
C TRP A 254 8.03 12.23 15.97
N THR A 255 7.27 11.25 16.45
CA THR A 255 6.60 10.25 15.61
C THR A 255 5.22 9.99 16.19
N LYS A 256 4.33 9.37 15.41
CA LYS A 256 3.00 8.94 15.88
C LYS A 256 2.99 8.12 17.18
N SER A 257 4.11 7.48 17.55
CA SER A 257 4.20 6.74 18.82
C SER A 257 4.27 7.62 20.06
N LEU A 258 4.59 8.91 19.93
CA LEU A 258 4.53 9.88 21.01
C LEU A 258 3.11 10.43 21.22
N GLY A 259 2.21 10.23 20.26
CA GLY A 259 0.83 10.70 20.30
C GLY A 259 0.69 12.12 19.76
N HIS A 260 -0.19 12.91 20.38
CA HIS A 260 -0.43 14.29 19.98
C HIS A 260 0.87 15.12 20.05
N PRO A 261 1.21 15.88 19.00
CA PRO A 261 2.37 16.77 19.01
C PRO A 261 2.13 17.96 19.96
N GLU A 262 3.21 18.50 20.50
CA GLU A 262 3.19 19.75 21.29
C GLU A 262 3.17 20.98 20.38
N HIS A 263 3.82 20.87 19.21
CA HIS A 263 3.78 21.88 18.17
C HIS A 263 3.52 21.25 16.82
N ASP A 264 2.51 21.80 16.16
CA ASP A 264 2.01 21.40 14.86
C ASP A 264 2.06 22.64 13.93
N PRO A 265 2.83 22.62 12.83
CA PRO A 265 3.05 23.79 11.98
C PRO A 265 1.80 24.35 11.30
N LYS A 266 0.73 23.55 11.09
CA LYS A 266 -0.52 23.98 10.43
C LYS A 266 -0.32 24.55 9.02
N VAL A 267 0.47 23.87 8.18
CA VAL A 267 0.71 24.32 6.80
C VAL A 267 -0.55 24.07 5.95
N PRO A 268 -1.02 25.02 5.12
CA PRO A 268 -2.22 24.80 4.31
C PRO A 268 -1.94 23.87 3.12
N LEU A 269 -2.87 22.95 2.84
CA LEU A 269 -2.86 22.11 1.64
C LEU A 269 -3.13 22.90 0.35
N GLN A 270 -3.90 24.00 0.44
CA GLN A 270 -4.28 24.82 -0.71
C GLN A 270 -3.03 25.35 -1.44
N GLY A 271 -2.99 25.18 -2.77
CA GLY A 271 -1.86 25.60 -3.60
C GLY A 271 -0.65 24.65 -3.57
N ARG A 272 -0.78 23.48 -2.93
CA ARG A 272 0.28 22.46 -2.83
C ARG A 272 -0.20 21.11 -3.37
N PRO A 273 -0.59 21.05 -4.66
CA PRO A 273 -1.15 19.83 -5.24
C PRO A 273 -0.09 18.73 -5.35
N ASN A 274 -0.55 17.49 -5.31
CA ASN A 274 0.24 16.36 -5.76
C ASN A 274 0.08 16.21 -7.28
N PRO A 275 1.12 16.50 -8.10
CA PRO A 275 0.98 16.49 -9.55
C PRO A 275 0.80 15.08 -10.12
N VAL A 276 1.20 14.04 -9.39
CA VAL A 276 1.15 12.65 -9.88
C VAL A 276 -0.25 12.07 -9.73
N SER A 277 -0.84 12.13 -8.52
CA SER A 277 -2.19 11.59 -8.30
C SER A 277 -3.29 12.45 -8.94
N SER A 278 -3.00 13.72 -9.23
CA SER A 278 -3.94 14.61 -9.92
C SER A 278 -3.86 14.54 -11.44
N ASP A 279 -2.90 13.82 -12.04
CA ASP A 279 -2.77 13.72 -13.50
C ASP A 279 -3.92 12.88 -14.11
N PRO A 280 -4.75 13.46 -15.00
CA PRO A 280 -5.84 12.73 -15.64
C PRO A 280 -5.39 11.53 -16.48
N GLU A 281 -4.15 11.50 -16.98
CA GLU A 281 -3.60 10.33 -17.69
C GLU A 281 -3.52 9.11 -16.77
N PHE A 282 -3.26 9.33 -15.48
CA PHE A 282 -3.22 8.27 -14.50
C PHE A 282 -4.60 7.68 -14.24
N ALA A 283 -5.60 8.54 -14.04
CA ALA A 283 -7.00 8.12 -13.92
C ALA A 283 -7.48 7.39 -15.18
N ALA A 284 -7.07 7.81 -16.37
CA ALA A 284 -7.41 7.14 -17.62
C ALA A 284 -6.91 5.69 -17.69
N MET A 285 -5.69 5.40 -17.18
CA MET A 285 -5.19 4.03 -17.07
C MET A 285 -6.00 3.19 -16.06
N MET A 286 -6.46 3.79 -14.96
CA MET A 286 -7.32 3.10 -14.00
C MET A 286 -8.69 2.79 -14.59
N VAL A 287 -9.28 3.73 -15.34
CA VAL A 287 -10.55 3.53 -16.03
C VAL A 287 -10.46 2.40 -17.05
N ASP A 288 -9.33 2.23 -17.76
CA ASP A 288 -9.14 1.07 -18.64
C ASP A 288 -9.30 -0.25 -17.88
N GLY A 289 -8.71 -0.35 -16.69
CA GLY A 289 -8.77 -1.51 -15.82
C GLY A 289 -10.15 -1.78 -15.20
N ILE A 290 -10.91 -0.72 -14.92
CA ILE A 290 -12.31 -0.81 -14.47
C ILE A 290 -13.19 -1.32 -15.61
N VAL A 291 -13.07 -0.68 -16.78
CA VAL A 291 -13.90 -0.96 -17.96
C VAL A 291 -13.66 -2.36 -18.50
N SER A 292 -12.42 -2.88 -18.43
CA SER A 292 -12.14 -4.26 -18.83
C SER A 292 -12.87 -5.31 -18.00
N ARG A 293 -13.51 -4.89 -16.91
CA ARG A 293 -14.24 -5.74 -15.97
C ARG A 293 -15.74 -5.55 -15.98
N PHE A 294 -16.25 -4.67 -16.85
CA PHE A 294 -17.69 -4.56 -17.07
C PHE A 294 -18.27 -5.87 -17.61
N ASN A 295 -19.47 -6.21 -17.13
CA ASN A 295 -20.25 -7.30 -17.70
C ASN A 295 -20.90 -6.83 -19.03
N PRO A 296 -20.56 -7.43 -20.18
CA PRO A 296 -21.12 -7.01 -21.48
C PRO A 296 -22.64 -7.21 -21.59
N ALA A 297 -23.24 -8.04 -20.73
CA ALA A 297 -24.68 -8.24 -20.67
C ALA A 297 -25.42 -7.19 -19.81
N VAL A 298 -24.71 -6.30 -19.12
CA VAL A 298 -25.28 -5.26 -18.26
C VAL A 298 -25.00 -3.88 -18.86
N ALA A 299 -26.05 -3.06 -18.96
CA ALA A 299 -25.93 -1.73 -19.52
C ALA A 299 -25.15 -0.79 -18.56
N PRO A 300 -24.47 0.25 -19.07
CA PRO A 300 -23.75 1.20 -18.22
C PRO A 300 -24.61 1.88 -17.14
N GLU A 301 -25.89 2.13 -17.40
CA GLU A 301 -26.88 2.71 -16.47
C GLU A 301 -27.14 1.84 -15.23
N ASP A 302 -26.89 0.54 -15.36
CA ASP A 302 -27.10 -0.49 -14.34
C ASP A 302 -25.76 -1.04 -13.79
N THR A 303 -24.64 -0.44 -14.22
CA THR A 303 -23.30 -0.76 -13.73
C THR A 303 -22.89 0.25 -12.65
N ALA A 304 -22.22 -0.24 -11.62
CA ALA A 304 -21.66 0.56 -10.54
C ALA A 304 -20.17 0.33 -10.36
N VAL A 305 -19.50 1.35 -9.84
CA VAL A 305 -18.08 1.34 -9.53
C VAL A 305 -17.89 1.76 -8.08
N MET A 306 -17.32 0.86 -7.28
CA MET A 306 -16.98 1.14 -5.88
C MET A 306 -15.48 1.34 -5.74
N LEU A 307 -15.07 2.54 -5.33
CA LEU A 307 -13.68 2.89 -5.08
C LEU A 307 -13.34 2.61 -3.61
N LEU A 308 -12.69 1.48 -3.34
CA LEU A 308 -12.31 1.02 -2.01
C LEU A 308 -10.94 1.55 -1.60
N ASN A 309 -10.90 2.36 -0.54
CA ASN A 309 -9.73 3.14 -0.16
C ASN A 309 -9.09 2.67 1.16
N HIS A 310 -7.76 2.67 1.18
CA HIS A 310 -6.89 2.54 2.35
C HIS A 310 -6.85 3.84 3.16
N THR A 311 -6.76 3.71 4.48
CA THR A 311 -6.76 4.83 5.44
C THR A 311 -5.36 5.19 5.97
N ILE A 312 -5.24 6.15 6.89
CA ILE A 312 -3.99 6.50 7.58
C ILE A 312 -3.99 6.06 9.05
N SER A 313 -2.81 6.02 9.68
CA SER A 313 -2.71 5.75 11.13
C SER A 313 -3.20 6.96 11.93
N ASP A 314 -3.69 6.73 13.16
CA ASP A 314 -3.92 7.82 14.12
C ASP A 314 -2.62 8.66 14.26
N PHE A 315 -2.79 9.98 14.34
CA PHE A 315 -1.76 11.04 14.39
C PHE A 315 -1.02 11.32 13.08
N ASN A 316 -1.24 10.55 12.01
CA ASN A 316 -0.69 10.94 10.71
C ASN A 316 -1.47 12.13 10.11
N GLU A 317 -2.69 12.39 10.56
CA GLU A 317 -3.53 13.48 10.05
C GLU A 317 -2.88 14.87 10.13
N TYR A 318 -1.85 15.04 10.97
CA TYR A 318 -1.11 16.29 11.14
C TYR A 318 -0.19 16.66 9.96
N TYR A 319 0.21 15.69 9.13
CA TYR A 319 1.17 15.98 8.05
C TYR A 319 0.96 15.17 6.77
N ASP A 320 0.11 14.14 6.81
CA ASP A 320 -0.12 13.17 5.73
C ASP A 320 -1.40 13.49 4.94
N PRO A 321 -1.30 14.08 3.73
CA PRO A 321 -2.46 14.41 2.89
C PRO A 321 -2.96 13.25 2.03
N LYS A 322 -2.61 12.00 2.37
CA LYS A 322 -3.04 10.81 1.61
C LYS A 322 -4.53 10.77 1.31
N ILE A 323 -5.37 11.10 2.30
CA ILE A 323 -6.82 11.00 2.16
C ILE A 323 -7.30 12.03 1.13
N ASP A 324 -6.83 13.26 1.24
CA ASP A 324 -7.12 14.35 0.31
C ASP A 324 -6.66 14.03 -1.12
N ASP A 325 -5.41 13.57 -1.29
CA ASP A 325 -4.86 13.15 -2.59
C ASP A 325 -5.66 11.97 -3.20
N THR A 326 -6.19 11.08 -2.35
CA THR A 326 -7.05 9.97 -2.77
C THR A 326 -8.39 10.48 -3.31
N LEU A 327 -8.99 11.49 -2.67
CA LEU A 327 -10.26 12.06 -3.14
C LEU A 327 -10.10 12.72 -4.51
N VAL A 328 -8.99 13.45 -4.73
CA VAL A 328 -8.67 14.01 -6.06
C VAL A 328 -8.55 12.92 -7.12
N LEU A 329 -7.86 11.81 -6.80
CA LEU A 329 -7.76 10.68 -7.72
C LEU A 329 -9.14 10.04 -7.99
N ASN A 330 -9.98 9.89 -6.97
CA ASN A 330 -11.34 9.35 -7.12
C ASN A 330 -12.21 10.24 -8.00
N ASP A 331 -12.14 11.56 -7.83
CA ASP A 331 -12.82 12.54 -8.67
C ASP A 331 -12.38 12.43 -10.13
N ASN A 332 -11.07 12.31 -10.38
CA ASN A 332 -10.53 12.12 -11.72
C ASN A 332 -11.00 10.81 -12.37
N ILE A 333 -11.03 9.70 -11.62
CA ILE A 333 -11.55 8.41 -12.10
C ILE A 333 -13.03 8.54 -12.45
N LYS A 334 -13.83 9.16 -11.58
CA LYS A 334 -15.27 9.39 -11.80
C LYS A 334 -15.51 10.25 -13.03
N ALA A 335 -14.78 11.35 -13.18
CA ALA A 335 -14.88 12.24 -14.32
C ALA A 335 -14.56 11.51 -15.65
N GLU A 336 -13.49 10.72 -15.68
CA GLU A 336 -13.10 9.97 -16.87
C GLU A 336 -14.08 8.82 -17.18
N LEU A 337 -14.64 8.15 -16.16
CA LEU A 337 -15.73 7.18 -16.35
C LEU A 337 -16.96 7.82 -16.99
N LEU A 338 -17.44 8.93 -16.46
CA LEU A 338 -18.64 9.62 -16.97
C LEU A 338 -18.41 10.22 -18.36
N LYS A 339 -17.18 10.64 -18.66
CA LYS A 339 -16.81 11.08 -20.01
C LYS A 339 -16.87 9.95 -21.04
N ARG A 340 -16.40 8.74 -20.69
CA ARG A 340 -16.41 7.57 -21.61
C ARG A 340 -17.77 6.87 -21.66
N TYR A 341 -18.50 6.89 -20.55
CA TYR A 341 -19.79 6.22 -20.36
C TYR A 341 -20.83 7.23 -19.85
N PRO A 342 -21.29 8.17 -20.70
CA PRO A 342 -22.16 9.28 -20.28
C PRO A 342 -23.55 8.85 -19.79
N LYS A 343 -23.92 7.58 -20.01
CA LYS A 343 -25.17 7.01 -19.50
C LYS A 343 -25.02 6.34 -18.13
N MET A 344 -23.80 6.10 -17.66
CA MET A 344 -23.58 5.61 -16.30
C MET A 344 -24.13 6.63 -15.30
N LYS A 345 -24.79 6.17 -14.24
CA LYS A 345 -25.31 7.05 -13.21
C LYS A 345 -24.16 7.53 -12.33
N ALA A 346 -24.05 8.85 -12.11
CA ALA A 346 -23.02 9.41 -11.23
C ALA A 346 -23.12 8.86 -9.80
N ASP A 347 -24.35 8.60 -9.32
CA ASP A 347 -24.63 8.02 -8.00
C ASP A 347 -24.21 6.54 -7.87
N ASN A 348 -23.92 5.87 -8.99
CA ASN A 348 -23.38 4.51 -9.01
C ASN A 348 -21.84 4.49 -8.93
N ILE A 349 -21.18 5.65 -8.85
CA ILE A 349 -19.73 5.78 -8.69
C ILE A 349 -19.46 6.38 -7.32
N ILE A 350 -19.12 5.53 -6.36
CA ILE A 350 -19.02 5.89 -4.94
C ILE A 350 -17.68 5.45 -4.33
N GLY A 351 -17.21 6.17 -3.33
CA GLY A 351 -16.06 5.79 -2.53
C GLY A 351 -16.45 5.03 -1.30
N SER A 352 -15.51 4.22 -0.84
CA SER A 352 -15.66 3.47 0.39
C SER A 352 -14.33 3.29 1.13
N TRP A 353 -14.44 2.93 2.40
CA TRP A 353 -13.32 2.70 3.30
C TRP A 353 -13.48 1.40 4.06
N MET A 354 -12.35 0.84 4.50
CA MET A 354 -12.33 -0.32 5.40
C MET A 354 -12.89 -0.01 6.79
N GLY A 355 -13.10 -1.07 7.57
CA GLY A 355 -13.63 -0.98 8.92
C GLY A 355 -12.65 -0.44 9.96
N GLN A 356 -13.20 -0.18 11.14
CA GLN A 356 -12.50 0.50 12.21
C GLN A 356 -12.59 -0.25 13.53
N LYS A 357 -11.46 -0.32 14.24
CA LYS A 357 -11.44 -0.75 15.64
C LYS A 357 -12.33 0.15 16.49
N THR A 358 -13.08 -0.47 17.39
CA THR A 358 -14.03 0.18 18.31
C THR A 358 -13.49 0.17 19.73
N VAL A 359 -14.01 1.06 20.59
CA VAL A 359 -13.59 1.15 21.99
C VAL A 359 -14.39 0.14 22.82
N ASN A 360 -13.68 -0.77 23.50
CA ASN A 360 -14.26 -1.64 24.52
C ASN A 360 -14.04 -1.03 25.92
N ASN A 361 -15.12 -0.49 26.48
CA ASN A 361 -15.11 0.19 27.78
C ASN A 361 -14.89 -0.74 28.98
N ASN A 362 -15.01 -2.06 28.80
CA ASN A 362 -14.76 -3.05 29.85
C ASN A 362 -13.26 -3.30 30.10
N ILE A 363 -12.38 -2.86 29.18
CA ILE A 363 -10.93 -2.98 29.30
C ILE A 363 -10.38 -1.84 30.15
N LYS A 364 -9.54 -2.17 31.14
CA LYS A 364 -8.82 -1.19 31.96
C LYS A 364 -7.56 -0.68 31.22
N GLY A 365 -7.17 0.56 31.49
CA GLY A 365 -5.96 1.18 30.93
C GLY A 365 -6.18 1.95 29.63
N LYS A 366 -5.08 2.35 28.97
CA LYS A 366 -5.09 3.28 27.83
C LYS A 366 -5.43 2.62 26.48
N LYS A 367 -5.19 1.31 26.33
CA LYS A 367 -5.37 0.58 25.05
C LYS A 367 -6.72 -0.15 25.01
N LYS A 368 -7.80 0.61 24.80
CA LYS A 368 -9.18 0.08 24.80
C LYS A 368 -9.74 -0.28 23.42
N LYS A 369 -9.05 0.09 22.34
CA LYS A 369 -9.51 -0.19 20.97
C LYS A 369 -9.24 -1.66 20.61
N GLU A 370 -10.23 -2.36 20.09
CA GLU A 370 -10.12 -3.75 19.63
C GLU A 370 -10.83 -3.96 18.28
N ARG A 371 -10.49 -5.05 17.58
CA ARG A 371 -11.28 -5.49 16.42
C ARG A 371 -12.60 -6.06 16.92
N THR A 372 -13.63 -5.90 16.11
CA THR A 372 -14.92 -6.53 16.35
C THR A 372 -15.41 -7.18 15.07
N ARG A 373 -16.49 -7.96 15.20
CA ARG A 373 -17.12 -8.52 14.01
C ARG A 373 -17.67 -7.40 13.14
N GLU A 374 -18.38 -6.43 13.73
CA GLU A 374 -19.08 -5.34 13.04
C GLU A 374 -18.18 -4.44 12.18
N MET A 375 -16.87 -4.38 12.44
CA MET A 375 -15.94 -3.70 11.53
C MET A 375 -15.66 -4.47 10.23
N ARG A 376 -16.20 -5.68 10.08
CA ARG A 376 -16.31 -6.43 8.83
C ARG A 376 -14.99 -6.54 8.08
N GLY A 377 -13.88 -6.84 8.73
CA GLY A 377 -12.62 -7.14 8.02
C GLY A 377 -11.39 -6.49 8.63
N GLU A 378 -10.52 -5.97 7.77
CA GLU A 378 -9.23 -5.41 8.18
C GLU A 378 -9.34 -4.00 8.74
N ALA A 379 -8.55 -3.72 9.75
CA ALA A 379 -8.47 -2.40 10.39
C ALA A 379 -7.29 -1.63 9.81
N LEU A 380 -7.49 -0.95 8.69
CA LEU A 380 -6.41 -0.23 7.99
C LEU A 380 -6.13 1.16 8.57
N GLY A 381 -6.89 1.61 9.58
CA GLY A 381 -6.72 2.93 10.21
C GLY A 381 -7.98 3.81 10.19
N ARG A 382 -7.80 5.11 9.87
CA ARG A 382 -8.81 6.18 9.85
C ARG A 382 -8.67 7.06 8.60
N PRO A 383 -9.74 7.37 7.86
CA PRO A 383 -9.70 8.32 6.75
C PRO A 383 -9.87 9.74 7.29
N TYR A 384 -8.92 10.20 8.12
CA TYR A 384 -8.95 11.58 8.57
C TYR A 384 -8.35 12.48 7.49
N LEU A 385 -9.06 13.56 7.16
CA LEU A 385 -8.56 14.60 6.28
C LEU A 385 -7.39 15.34 6.92
N TYR A 386 -6.44 15.75 6.09
CA TYR A 386 -5.24 16.47 6.48
C TYR A 386 -5.54 17.73 7.27
N GLU A 387 -4.81 17.92 8.38
CA GLU A 387 -4.89 19.10 9.24
C GLU A 387 -6.30 19.42 9.74
N THR A 388 -7.12 18.38 9.92
CA THR A 388 -8.47 18.51 10.49
C THR A 388 -8.57 17.92 11.90
N GLU A 389 -9.62 18.29 12.62
CA GLU A 389 -10.02 17.65 13.88
C GLU A 389 -10.68 16.28 13.63
N ARG A 390 -9.95 15.40 12.92
CA ARG A 390 -10.36 14.02 12.59
C ARG A 390 -11.66 13.95 11.79
N VAL A 391 -11.80 14.86 10.83
CA VAL A 391 -12.93 14.90 9.91
C VAL A 391 -12.80 13.77 8.88
N TYR A 392 -13.91 13.12 8.58
CA TYR A 392 -14.01 12.08 7.56
C TYR A 392 -14.42 12.69 6.22
N PRO A 393 -14.06 12.07 5.08
CA PRO A 393 -14.70 12.34 3.80
C PRO A 393 -16.23 12.27 3.91
N ASP A 394 -16.91 13.17 3.20
CA ASP A 394 -18.36 13.28 3.15
C ASP A 394 -18.91 12.91 1.75
N GLY A 395 -20.19 13.18 1.50
CA GLY A 395 -20.83 12.99 0.20
C GLY A 395 -20.76 11.54 -0.32
N GLU A 396 -20.49 11.36 -1.61
CA GLU A 396 -20.32 10.04 -2.23
C GLU A 396 -19.07 9.28 -1.76
N TRP A 397 -18.17 9.89 -1.00
CA TRP A 397 -16.88 9.32 -0.61
C TRP A 397 -16.85 8.77 0.83
N GLN A 398 -17.96 8.85 1.57
CA GLN A 398 -17.97 8.64 3.03
C GLN A 398 -18.13 7.18 3.50
N TYR A 399 -18.55 6.28 2.61
CA TYR A 399 -19.14 5.01 3.03
C TYR A 399 -18.13 4.01 3.60
N ARG A 400 -18.57 3.12 4.50
CA ARG A 400 -17.88 1.84 4.71
C ARG A 400 -18.17 0.94 3.53
N TYR A 401 -17.24 0.07 3.16
CA TYR A 401 -17.41 -0.74 1.94
C TYR A 401 -18.65 -1.64 1.97
N TRP A 402 -19.05 -2.18 3.12
CA TRP A 402 -20.29 -2.97 3.22
C TRP A 402 -21.55 -2.08 3.11
N ASP A 403 -21.50 -0.85 3.61
CA ASP A 403 -22.61 0.12 3.46
C ASP A 403 -22.71 0.61 2.01
N ALA A 404 -21.57 0.80 1.34
CA ALA A 404 -21.49 1.10 -0.08
C ALA A 404 -22.09 -0.04 -0.93
N LEU A 405 -21.74 -1.29 -0.64
CA LEU A 405 -22.33 -2.47 -1.31
C LEU A 405 -23.84 -2.56 -1.07
N ALA A 406 -24.32 -2.29 0.15
CA ALA A 406 -25.74 -2.24 0.46
C ALA A 406 -26.46 -1.14 -0.34
N LEU A 407 -25.89 0.07 -0.39
CA LEU A 407 -26.42 1.20 -1.15
C LEU A 407 -26.52 0.88 -2.65
N LEU A 408 -25.44 0.37 -3.26
CA LEU A 408 -25.43 0.04 -4.70
C LEU A 408 -26.44 -1.05 -5.03
N LYS A 409 -26.59 -2.06 -4.15
CA LYS A 409 -27.64 -3.07 -4.26
C LYS A 409 -29.04 -2.44 -4.23
N ASP A 410 -29.29 -1.55 -3.27
CA ASP A 410 -30.60 -0.92 -3.09
C ASP A 410 -30.93 0.09 -4.22
N GLN A 411 -29.91 0.66 -4.87
CA GLN A 411 -30.04 1.45 -6.10
C GLN A 411 -30.30 0.57 -7.35
N GLY A 412 -30.25 -0.75 -7.22
CA GLY A 412 -30.53 -1.70 -8.29
C GLY A 412 -29.37 -1.91 -9.26
N ALA A 413 -28.12 -1.70 -8.82
CA ALA A 413 -26.95 -2.07 -9.61
C ALA A 413 -27.03 -3.57 -9.97
N LYS A 414 -26.83 -3.89 -11.25
CA LYS A 414 -26.82 -5.26 -11.78
C LYS A 414 -25.40 -5.79 -11.96
N HIS A 415 -24.43 -4.90 -12.00
CA HIS A 415 -23.02 -5.23 -12.01
C HIS A 415 -22.22 -4.23 -11.16
N ILE A 416 -21.33 -4.71 -10.29
CA ILE A 416 -20.45 -3.87 -9.48
C ILE A 416 -18.98 -4.19 -9.81
N VAL A 417 -18.21 -3.19 -10.23
CA VAL A 417 -16.75 -3.28 -10.28
C VAL A 417 -16.16 -2.63 -9.03
N THR A 418 -15.42 -3.41 -8.26
CA THR A 418 -14.66 -2.88 -7.11
C THR A 418 -13.24 -2.57 -7.56
N ILE A 419 -12.82 -1.32 -7.40
CA ILE A 419 -11.44 -0.86 -7.61
C ILE A 419 -10.82 -0.49 -6.27
N PHE A 420 -9.53 -0.83 -6.10
CA PHE A 420 -8.71 -0.28 -5.03
C PHE A 420 -7.70 0.69 -5.65
N PRO A 421 -8.03 2.00 -5.77
CA PRO A 421 -7.29 2.94 -6.61
C PRO A 421 -5.88 3.22 -6.11
N GLN A 422 -5.52 2.76 -4.90
CA GLN A 422 -4.18 2.91 -4.35
C GLN A 422 -3.25 1.72 -4.64
N ILE A 423 -3.62 0.79 -5.52
CA ILE A 423 -2.78 -0.33 -5.98
C ILE A 423 -2.66 -0.32 -7.50
N ILE A 424 -1.48 -0.09 -8.08
CA ILE A 424 -1.31 -0.17 -9.55
C ILE A 424 -0.79 -1.50 -10.08
N SER A 425 -0.38 -2.39 -9.17
CA SER A 425 0.21 -3.68 -9.50
C SER A 425 -0.48 -4.75 -8.67
N ASP A 426 -0.89 -5.83 -9.33
CA ASP A 426 -1.42 -7.01 -8.68
C ASP A 426 -0.43 -7.51 -7.61
N SER A 427 -0.99 -7.91 -6.48
CA SER A 427 -0.32 -8.54 -5.35
C SER A 427 -1.31 -9.45 -4.64
N VAL A 428 -0.86 -10.24 -3.66
CA VAL A 428 -1.76 -11.05 -2.81
C VAL A 428 -2.93 -10.26 -2.24
N LEU A 429 -2.73 -8.97 -1.97
CA LEU A 429 -3.78 -8.10 -1.46
C LEU A 429 -4.90 -7.88 -2.50
N ASN A 430 -4.55 -7.49 -3.73
CA ASN A 430 -5.56 -7.30 -4.79
C ASN A 430 -6.12 -8.61 -5.34
N MET A 431 -5.32 -9.68 -5.31
CA MET A 431 -5.68 -10.97 -5.88
C MET A 431 -6.42 -11.89 -4.92
N VAL A 432 -6.28 -11.76 -3.60
CA VAL A 432 -6.89 -12.69 -2.64
C VAL A 432 -7.61 -11.95 -1.52
N GLU A 433 -6.94 -11.04 -0.81
CA GLU A 433 -7.52 -10.34 0.34
C GLU A 433 -8.80 -9.59 -0.04
N LEU A 434 -8.71 -8.66 -1.01
CA LEU A 434 -9.85 -7.83 -1.40
C LEU A 434 -11.01 -8.63 -2.00
N PRO A 435 -10.81 -9.58 -2.94
CA PRO A 435 -11.89 -10.43 -3.41
C PRO A 435 -12.63 -11.14 -2.28
N ASN A 436 -11.94 -11.64 -1.24
CA ASN A 436 -12.59 -12.28 -0.11
C ASN A 436 -13.37 -11.30 0.78
N GLN A 437 -12.85 -10.08 0.97
CA GLN A 437 -13.58 -9.02 1.68
C GLN A 437 -14.89 -8.66 0.95
N ILE A 438 -14.89 -8.66 -0.38
CA ILE A 438 -16.10 -8.39 -1.17
C ILE A 438 -17.03 -9.62 -1.21
N ALA A 439 -16.49 -10.81 -1.44
CA ALA A 439 -17.26 -12.05 -1.58
C ALA A 439 -18.03 -12.42 -0.33
N LYS A 440 -17.48 -12.20 0.87
CA LYS A 440 -18.26 -12.44 2.10
C LYS A 440 -19.49 -11.52 2.20
N GLU A 441 -19.46 -10.33 1.60
CA GLU A 441 -20.57 -9.37 1.69
C GLU A 441 -21.61 -9.59 0.58
N ILE A 442 -21.19 -9.82 -0.68
CA ILE A 442 -22.11 -9.96 -1.82
C ILE A 442 -22.02 -11.30 -2.57
N GLY A 443 -21.31 -12.27 -2.02
CA GLY A 443 -21.32 -13.67 -2.42
C GLY A 443 -20.34 -14.04 -3.52
N TYR A 444 -19.69 -15.19 -3.40
CA TYR A 444 -18.75 -15.65 -4.44
C TYR A 444 -19.45 -16.15 -5.72
N LYS A 445 -20.71 -16.61 -5.65
CA LYS A 445 -21.47 -17.03 -6.86
C LYS A 445 -21.89 -15.86 -7.74
N ASN A 446 -21.90 -14.66 -7.18
CA ASN A 446 -22.12 -13.44 -7.94
C ASN A 446 -20.84 -12.94 -8.62
N TRP A 447 -19.68 -13.59 -8.41
CA TRP A 447 -18.46 -13.21 -9.10
C TRP A 447 -18.57 -13.51 -10.59
N LEU A 448 -18.26 -12.53 -11.44
CA LEU A 448 -18.48 -12.58 -12.89
C LEU A 448 -17.86 -13.82 -13.57
N TYR A 449 -16.77 -14.35 -13.03
CA TYR A 449 -16.00 -15.45 -13.61
C TYR A 449 -16.13 -16.77 -12.85
N ILE A 450 -17.15 -16.90 -11.99
CA ILE A 450 -17.27 -18.08 -11.11
C ILE A 450 -17.36 -19.40 -11.87
N ASP A 451 -18.03 -19.41 -13.02
CA ASP A 451 -18.23 -20.63 -13.82
C ASP A 451 -17.00 -20.99 -14.68
N GLU A 452 -16.25 -19.98 -15.12
CA GLU A 452 -15.07 -20.16 -15.99
C GLU A 452 -13.82 -20.52 -15.19
N LEU A 453 -13.70 -19.98 -13.97
CA LEU A 453 -12.52 -20.03 -13.13
C LEU A 453 -11.28 -19.37 -13.78
N ASP A 454 -10.28 -19.01 -12.96
CA ASP A 454 -9.01 -18.40 -13.37
C ASP A 454 -7.83 -19.23 -12.82
N TYR A 455 -7.55 -20.38 -13.45
CA TYR A 455 -6.42 -21.24 -13.10
C TYR A 455 -5.06 -20.63 -13.44
N LYS A 456 -5.02 -19.54 -14.21
CA LYS A 456 -3.77 -18.83 -14.48
C LYS A 456 -3.33 -18.03 -13.25
N ARG A 457 -4.26 -17.33 -12.60
CA ARG A 457 -4.00 -16.61 -11.35
C ARG A 457 -4.07 -17.49 -10.11
N TYR A 458 -4.93 -18.51 -10.12
CA TYR A 458 -5.20 -19.37 -8.96
C TYR A 458 -5.00 -20.85 -9.34
N PRO A 459 -3.75 -21.31 -9.55
CA PRO A 459 -3.44 -22.58 -10.20
C PRO A 459 -4.01 -23.82 -9.50
N LYS A 460 -4.26 -23.76 -8.18
CA LYS A 460 -4.75 -24.90 -7.41
C LYS A 460 -6.27 -25.05 -7.40
N VAL A 461 -7.01 -23.94 -7.44
CA VAL A 461 -8.46 -23.90 -7.12
C VAL A 461 -9.30 -23.11 -8.11
N GLY A 462 -8.67 -22.33 -9.00
CA GLY A 462 -9.38 -21.54 -10.01
C GLY A 462 -10.08 -20.28 -9.50
N HIS A 463 -10.05 -19.95 -8.21
CA HIS A 463 -10.67 -18.74 -7.66
C HIS A 463 -9.97 -18.24 -6.38
N PRO A 464 -10.15 -16.98 -5.98
CA PRO A 464 -9.49 -16.44 -4.77
C PRO A 464 -10.18 -16.82 -3.46
N PHE A 465 -11.44 -17.27 -3.52
CA PHE A 465 -12.29 -17.38 -2.33
C PHE A 465 -11.87 -18.47 -1.35
N ALA A 466 -11.70 -18.10 -0.09
CA ALA A 466 -11.63 -19.01 1.05
C ALA A 466 -13.02 -19.58 1.36
N GLU A 467 -13.09 -20.63 2.17
CA GLU A 467 -14.37 -21.12 2.72
C GLU A 467 -14.95 -20.11 3.72
N TYR A 468 -14.09 -19.55 4.55
CA TYR A 468 -14.41 -18.44 5.44
C TYR A 468 -13.26 -17.42 5.40
N TRP A 469 -13.58 -16.14 5.56
CA TRP A 469 -12.60 -15.09 5.68
C TRP A 469 -12.24 -14.83 7.14
N GLY A 470 -10.95 -14.67 7.41
CA GLY A 470 -10.38 -14.89 8.74
C GLY A 470 -9.72 -16.26 8.88
N VAL A 471 -9.18 -16.83 7.80
CA VAL A 471 -8.49 -18.14 7.74
C VAL A 471 -7.39 -18.35 8.79
N TRP A 472 -6.96 -17.29 9.46
CA TRP A 472 -5.95 -17.29 10.51
C TRP A 472 -6.54 -17.41 11.94
N VAL A 473 -7.85 -17.31 12.14
CA VAL A 473 -8.44 -17.42 13.48
C VAL A 473 -8.29 -18.83 14.04
N ASP A 474 -8.33 -18.95 15.36
CA ASP A 474 -8.41 -20.25 16.03
C ASP A 474 -9.67 -20.99 15.57
N THR A 475 -9.56 -22.30 15.39
CA THR A 475 -10.66 -23.14 14.86
C THR A 475 -11.42 -23.89 15.95
N MET A 476 -10.97 -23.77 17.20
CA MET A 476 -11.57 -24.38 18.38
C MET A 476 -12.24 -23.31 19.25
N CYS A 477 -13.43 -23.63 19.74
CA CYS A 477 -14.26 -22.77 20.56
C CYS A 477 -14.59 -23.49 21.87
N HIS A 478 -14.81 -22.74 22.95
CA HIS A 478 -15.37 -23.27 24.18
C HIS A 478 -16.73 -23.93 23.90
N ALA A 479 -16.92 -25.15 24.40
CA ALA A 479 -18.17 -25.87 24.26
C ALA A 479 -19.31 -25.12 24.97
N ILE A 480 -20.49 -25.10 24.34
CA ILE A 480 -21.64 -24.37 24.87
C ILE A 480 -22.06 -24.96 26.23
N GLY A 481 -21.98 -24.15 27.29
CA GLY A 481 -22.30 -24.55 28.66
C GLY A 481 -21.16 -25.24 29.41
N ASN A 482 -20.00 -25.46 28.79
CA ASN A 482 -18.81 -25.99 29.45
C ASN A 482 -17.52 -25.33 28.92
N PRO A 483 -17.05 -24.21 29.52
CA PRO A 483 -15.88 -23.49 29.04
C PRO A 483 -14.55 -24.25 29.20
N ASP A 484 -14.53 -25.33 29.98
CA ASP A 484 -13.32 -26.16 30.18
C ASP A 484 -13.14 -27.21 29.07
N GLN A 485 -14.08 -27.30 28.12
CA GLN A 485 -14.00 -28.17 26.95
C GLN A 485 -13.96 -27.33 25.67
N GLU A 486 -13.22 -27.82 24.68
CA GLU A 486 -13.16 -27.23 23.35
C GLU A 486 -13.82 -28.14 22.32
N GLU A 487 -14.50 -27.53 21.35
CA GLU A 487 -15.06 -28.18 20.17
C GLU A 487 -14.86 -27.30 18.93
N PRO A 488 -14.92 -27.84 17.70
CA PRO A 488 -14.76 -27.05 16.49
C PRO A 488 -15.77 -25.90 16.41
N CYS A 489 -15.28 -24.68 16.15
CA CYS A 489 -16.12 -23.51 15.91
C CYS A 489 -16.99 -23.70 14.66
N CYS A 490 -18.14 -23.02 14.61
CA CYS A 490 -18.96 -22.98 13.41
C CYS A 490 -18.72 -21.72 12.58
N PHE A 491 -18.13 -21.87 11.39
CA PHE A 491 -17.86 -20.75 10.45
C PHE A 491 -18.82 -20.66 9.26
N THR A 492 -19.85 -21.51 9.20
CA THR A 492 -20.82 -21.56 8.10
C THR A 492 -22.10 -20.83 8.44
N MET A 493 -22.54 -19.90 7.58
CA MET A 493 -23.78 -19.18 7.73
C MET A 493 -24.97 -20.14 7.64
N GLY A 494 -25.87 -20.08 8.63
CA GLY A 494 -26.97 -21.03 8.78
C GLY A 494 -26.66 -22.21 9.71
N GLY A 495 -25.41 -22.34 10.17
CA GLY A 495 -25.01 -23.32 11.18
C GLY A 495 -24.32 -24.57 10.62
N CYS A 496 -23.63 -25.29 11.50
CA CYS A 496 -22.75 -26.42 11.13
C CYS A 496 -23.28 -27.78 11.62
N GLY A 497 -24.56 -27.83 12.04
CA GLY A 497 -25.16 -29.04 12.61
C GLY A 497 -24.64 -29.43 14.01
N THR A 498 -23.82 -28.58 14.64
CA THR A 498 -23.33 -28.72 16.01
C THR A 498 -24.06 -27.74 16.95
N ALA A 499 -23.75 -27.77 18.25
CA ALA A 499 -24.26 -26.80 19.21
C ALA A 499 -23.65 -25.39 19.04
N GLN A 500 -22.51 -25.29 18.36
CA GLN A 500 -21.83 -24.02 18.12
C GLN A 500 -22.63 -23.11 17.17
N PRO A 501 -22.87 -21.84 17.53
CA PRO A 501 -23.58 -20.91 16.69
C PRO A 501 -22.70 -20.35 15.57
N TYR A 502 -23.36 -19.87 14.51
CA TYR A 502 -22.76 -18.93 13.56
C TYR A 502 -23.37 -17.54 13.75
N PRO A 503 -22.55 -16.46 13.84
CA PRO A 503 -21.10 -16.50 13.99
C PRO A 503 -20.68 -17.13 15.33
N PRO A 504 -19.43 -17.61 15.46
CA PRO A 504 -18.93 -18.06 16.75
C PRO A 504 -19.03 -16.98 17.81
N GLU A 505 -19.30 -17.39 19.05
CA GLU A 505 -19.29 -16.47 20.19
C GLU A 505 -17.87 -15.94 20.45
N ARG A 506 -17.78 -14.78 21.10
CA ARG A 506 -16.49 -14.20 21.52
C ARG A 506 -15.82 -15.12 22.53
N GLN A 507 -14.62 -15.60 22.22
CA GLN A 507 -13.84 -16.46 23.11
C GLN A 507 -13.02 -15.64 24.13
N THR A 508 -12.50 -14.48 23.70
CA THR A 508 -11.73 -13.62 24.59
C THR A 508 -12.63 -12.98 25.67
N PRO A 509 -12.31 -13.05 26.97
CA PRO A 509 -13.09 -12.38 28.02
C PRO A 509 -13.29 -10.88 27.76
N LEU A 510 -14.47 -10.33 28.07
CA LEU A 510 -14.81 -8.92 27.80
C LEU A 510 -13.86 -7.90 28.43
N LYS A 511 -13.22 -8.24 29.56
CA LYS A 511 -12.26 -7.40 30.28
C LYS A 511 -10.84 -7.43 29.68
N LYS A 512 -10.61 -8.30 28.70
CA LYS A 512 -9.36 -8.41 27.94
C LYS A 512 -9.60 -7.92 26.51
N ARG A 513 -8.56 -7.31 25.92
CA ARG A 513 -8.59 -6.94 24.51
C ARG A 513 -8.74 -8.20 23.67
N ARG A 514 -9.73 -8.22 22.77
CA ARG A 514 -9.92 -9.30 21.80
C ARG A 514 -8.67 -9.47 20.97
N ASP A 515 -8.20 -10.70 20.89
CA ASP A 515 -7.08 -11.06 20.03
C ASP A 515 -7.52 -11.12 18.55
N ASP A 516 -6.58 -10.95 17.64
CA ASP A 516 -6.84 -10.99 16.19
C ASP A 516 -7.07 -12.43 15.67
N LEU A 517 -6.78 -13.45 16.48
CA LEU A 517 -7.09 -14.86 16.23
C LEU A 517 -8.45 -15.30 16.81
N ASP A 518 -9.20 -14.42 17.48
CA ASP A 518 -10.48 -14.80 18.10
C ASP A 518 -11.50 -15.28 17.04
N PRO A 519 -12.06 -16.50 17.15
CA PRO A 519 -12.95 -17.10 16.15
C PRO A 519 -14.18 -16.24 15.82
N SER A 520 -14.64 -15.41 16.76
CA SER A 520 -15.78 -14.51 16.55
C SER A 520 -15.56 -13.43 15.48
N LEU A 521 -14.32 -13.27 15.00
CA LEU A 521 -13.96 -12.32 13.95
C LEU A 521 -14.12 -12.91 12.53
N ALA A 522 -14.25 -14.23 12.38
CA ALA A 522 -14.38 -14.88 11.09
C ALA A 522 -15.74 -14.64 10.44
N TYR A 523 -15.75 -14.65 9.11
CA TYR A 523 -16.93 -14.47 8.26
C TYR A 523 -17.04 -15.63 7.28
N ASP A 524 -18.24 -16.14 7.06
CA ASP A 524 -18.49 -17.11 6.02
C ASP A 524 -18.30 -16.43 4.65
N VAL A 525 -17.65 -17.10 3.71
CA VAL A 525 -17.62 -16.66 2.31
C VAL A 525 -18.70 -17.46 1.58
N SER A 526 -19.94 -17.11 1.88
CA SER A 526 -21.13 -17.79 1.34
C SER A 526 -21.39 -17.47 -0.13
N GLU A 527 -22.31 -18.22 -0.74
CA GLU A 527 -22.68 -18.09 -2.14
C GLU A 527 -23.18 -16.69 -2.52
N PHE A 528 -24.02 -16.08 -1.67
CA PHE A 528 -24.73 -14.82 -1.95
C PHE A 528 -24.43 -13.71 -0.94
N GLY A 529 -23.53 -13.96 0.01
CA GLY A 529 -22.96 -12.95 0.91
C GLY A 529 -23.87 -12.54 2.08
N HIS A 530 -23.35 -11.69 2.96
CA HIS A 530 -24.04 -11.24 4.18
C HIS A 530 -24.95 -10.03 3.98
N VAL A 531 -24.71 -9.19 2.97
CA VAL A 531 -25.46 -7.95 2.77
C VAL A 531 -26.89 -8.29 2.37
N GLY A 532 -27.85 -7.85 3.19
CA GLY A 532 -29.28 -8.10 2.98
C GLY A 532 -29.78 -9.47 3.48
N TYR A 533 -28.90 -10.29 4.06
CA TYR A 533 -29.28 -11.54 4.72
C TYR A 533 -29.64 -11.31 6.21
N ASP A 534 -30.71 -11.95 6.64
CA ASP A 534 -31.28 -11.95 7.99
C ASP A 534 -31.49 -13.41 8.44
N SER A 535 -30.69 -13.85 9.41
CA SER A 535 -30.73 -15.23 9.91
C SER A 535 -32.05 -15.58 10.60
N ALA A 536 -32.81 -14.60 11.10
CA ALA A 536 -34.10 -14.85 11.74
C ALA A 536 -35.19 -15.29 10.75
N LYS A 537 -34.99 -15.05 9.44
CA LYS A 537 -35.92 -15.41 8.37
C LYS A 537 -35.63 -16.78 7.73
N GLY A 538 -34.65 -17.51 8.26
CA GLY A 538 -34.27 -18.85 7.81
C GLY A 538 -32.85 -18.91 7.22
N ALA A 539 -32.40 -20.13 6.95
CA ALA A 539 -31.06 -20.44 6.45
C ALA A 539 -30.80 -19.84 5.04
N PRO A 540 -29.52 -19.61 4.66
CA PRO A 540 -29.19 -19.19 3.30
C PRO A 540 -29.55 -20.30 2.30
N ASN A 541 -29.79 -19.93 1.04
CA ASN A 541 -30.01 -20.90 -0.02
C ASN A 541 -28.77 -20.96 -0.93
N ILE A 542 -28.17 -22.14 -1.03
CA ILE A 542 -26.96 -22.35 -1.83
C ILE A 542 -27.20 -22.19 -3.34
N SER A 543 -28.44 -22.27 -3.81
CA SER A 543 -28.78 -22.24 -5.25
C SER A 543 -29.28 -20.88 -5.71
N LYS A 544 -29.66 -19.97 -4.81
CA LYS A 544 -30.15 -18.63 -5.15
C LYS A 544 -30.02 -17.66 -4.00
N PRO A 545 -29.89 -16.35 -4.26
CA PRO A 545 -30.01 -15.35 -3.21
C PRO A 545 -31.39 -15.45 -2.55
N VAL A 546 -31.44 -15.20 -1.25
CA VAL A 546 -32.66 -15.13 -0.46
C VAL A 546 -32.88 -13.74 0.09
N GLN A 547 -34.12 -13.44 0.46
CA GLN A 547 -34.48 -12.21 1.15
C GLN A 547 -34.04 -10.98 0.33
N ASN A 548 -33.13 -10.15 0.85
CA ASN A 548 -32.66 -8.93 0.19
C ASN A 548 -31.19 -9.01 -0.23
N GLN A 549 -30.64 -10.21 -0.43
CA GLN A 549 -29.26 -10.41 -0.91
C GLN A 549 -29.05 -9.86 -2.33
N TYR A 550 -27.78 -9.55 -2.66
CA TYR A 550 -27.39 -9.08 -3.98
C TYR A 550 -27.63 -10.17 -5.04
N THR A 551 -28.18 -9.77 -6.18
CA THR A 551 -28.62 -10.67 -7.28
C THR A 551 -27.87 -10.42 -8.60
N GLY A 552 -27.07 -9.35 -8.66
CA GLY A 552 -26.27 -9.02 -9.85
C GLY A 552 -24.93 -9.74 -9.85
N THR A 553 -24.05 -9.37 -10.80
CA THR A 553 -22.66 -9.86 -10.81
C THR A 553 -21.70 -8.83 -10.21
N TRP A 554 -20.48 -9.24 -9.87
CA TRP A 554 -19.43 -8.33 -9.46
C TRP A 554 -18.04 -8.82 -9.90
N SER A 555 -17.08 -7.91 -9.90
CA SER A 555 -15.69 -8.26 -10.17
C SER A 555 -14.73 -7.26 -9.52
N MET A 556 -13.49 -7.69 -9.29
CA MET A 556 -12.39 -6.76 -9.03
C MET A 556 -11.90 -6.16 -10.34
N TRP A 557 -11.54 -4.88 -10.33
CA TRP A 557 -10.85 -4.21 -11.43
C TRP A 557 -9.53 -4.89 -11.83
N GLN A 558 -8.97 -4.54 -12.98
CA GLN A 558 -7.63 -4.96 -13.40
C GLN A 558 -6.63 -3.81 -13.22
N PRO A 559 -5.65 -3.89 -12.30
CA PRO A 559 -4.60 -2.88 -12.22
C PRO A 559 -3.76 -2.83 -13.50
N PRO A 560 -3.12 -1.69 -13.82
CA PRO A 560 -2.33 -1.53 -15.03
C PRO A 560 -1.10 -2.45 -15.07
N ASN A 561 -0.58 -2.92 -13.93
CA ASN A 561 0.49 -3.91 -13.85
C ASN A 561 1.70 -3.54 -14.73
N GLN A 562 1.93 -4.31 -15.80
CA GLN A 562 3.05 -4.20 -16.73
C GLN A 562 2.75 -3.28 -17.93
N ASP A 563 1.66 -2.52 -17.91
CA ASP A 563 1.35 -1.55 -18.95
C ASP A 563 2.49 -0.53 -19.10
N VAL A 564 3.03 -0.45 -20.32
CA VAL A 564 4.13 0.44 -20.69
C VAL A 564 3.84 1.90 -20.41
N ARG A 565 2.56 2.29 -20.38
CA ARG A 565 2.14 3.66 -20.07
C ARG A 565 2.51 4.06 -18.64
N VAL A 566 2.58 3.12 -17.68
CA VAL A 566 2.99 3.44 -16.31
C VAL A 566 4.43 3.95 -16.27
N GLY A 567 5.36 3.25 -16.94
CA GLY A 567 6.76 3.72 -17.00
C GLY A 567 6.91 5.05 -17.74
N LYS A 568 6.17 5.24 -18.84
CA LYS A 568 6.14 6.52 -19.57
C LYS A 568 5.58 7.67 -18.73
N PHE A 569 4.54 7.39 -17.97
CA PHE A 569 3.90 8.33 -17.05
C PHE A 569 4.89 8.77 -15.95
N LEU A 570 5.62 7.83 -15.33
CA LEU A 570 6.64 8.17 -14.34
C LEU A 570 7.75 9.04 -14.96
N ALA A 571 8.25 8.65 -16.14
CA ALA A 571 9.27 9.43 -16.85
C ALA A 571 8.77 10.84 -17.22
N LYS A 572 7.49 10.98 -17.61
CA LYS A 572 6.87 12.27 -17.93
C LYS A 572 7.00 13.26 -16.76
N HIS A 573 6.71 12.84 -15.53
CA HIS A 573 6.82 13.74 -14.38
C HIS A 573 8.27 14.17 -14.08
N VAL A 574 9.24 13.26 -14.25
CA VAL A 574 10.66 13.60 -14.16
C VAL A 574 11.04 14.65 -15.21
N MET A 575 10.63 14.44 -16.46
CA MET A 575 10.95 15.34 -17.57
C MET A 575 10.27 16.71 -17.42
N LEU A 576 9.01 16.75 -16.98
CA LEU A 576 8.30 18.00 -16.72
C LEU A 576 9.00 18.84 -15.66
N TYR A 577 9.54 18.21 -14.61
CA TYR A 577 10.31 18.91 -13.58
C TYR A 577 11.63 19.49 -14.13
N LEU A 578 12.30 18.77 -15.02
CA LEU A 578 13.58 19.20 -15.62
C LEU A 578 13.45 20.20 -16.77
N GLN A 579 12.24 20.45 -17.28
CA GLN A 579 12.05 21.43 -18.35
C GLN A 579 12.36 22.84 -17.84
N PRO A 580 13.13 23.66 -18.59
CA PRO A 580 13.40 25.03 -18.21
C PRO A 580 12.08 25.81 -18.05
N ASN A 581 11.95 26.59 -16.97
CA ASN A 581 10.80 27.42 -16.54
C ASN A 581 10.15 28.37 -17.59
N SER A 582 10.50 28.28 -18.87
CA SER A 582 9.92 29.06 -19.96
C SER A 582 8.50 28.64 -20.40
N ALA A 583 7.90 27.60 -19.81
CA ALA A 583 6.59 27.07 -20.24
C ALA A 583 5.51 26.99 -19.14
N GLN A 584 5.77 27.48 -17.92
CA GLN A 584 4.77 27.47 -16.83
C GLN A 584 4.53 28.87 -16.27
N VAL A 585 3.92 29.73 -17.09
CA VAL A 585 3.01 30.77 -16.59
C VAL A 585 1.69 30.58 -17.33
N PRO A 586 0.70 29.92 -16.73
CA PRO A 586 -0.68 30.10 -17.15
C PRO A 586 -1.16 31.45 -16.61
N GLU A 587 -1.67 32.31 -17.51
CA GLU A 587 -2.51 33.46 -17.15
C GLU A 587 -3.79 33.05 -16.44
#